data_AF-A0AAU7E7T4-F1
#
_entry.id   AF-A0AAU7E7T4-F1
#
_cell.length_a   1.000
_cell.length_b   1.000
_cell.length_c   1.000
_cell.angle_alpha   90.00
_cell.angle_beta   90.00
_cell.angle_gamma   90.00
#
_symmetry.space_group_name_H-M   'P 1'
#
loop_
_entity.id
_entity.type
_entity.pdbx_description
1 polymer ?
#
loop_
_entity_poly.entity_id
_entity_poly.type
_entity_poly.pdbx_seq_one_letter_code
_entity_poly.pdbx_strand_id
1 'polypeptide(L)'
;MSDTYMIYAPNGLGVEVDKKTNEIYFAQSADPVGKYTKEYTKVFFKAWEIKQNSPYKDYKPKYLDPNFYTGERSTLLEFKDWQSIYLKDPIKGAIAPWTKAEKAYYKSLKTKRERYKYLIIRSGLRSTVIDIPYDAYCNVDEKGNLINKDYKELYKEVEANRGMANMHKGWLFMAEWELAAGILGDIKGFVGALQLSMTGFKARTQAINFLLIQLGHEQGFKSLYDSYAYRDLTDGIHKNPLKAQMLKDFSKNPPYDEFGMLPFLDELIGVDWVIDPNRYRFAEDEKGRVNDALKDDVEKGTLKDPRDIDSTPESRLEFEYELDAYRNGMKTRFDGDNPNHWSKEQVERFNDTLILCAKLAALTPPQGYTNAPYYYSPERLEFIYKNHNLDRLLDPRIPAIYRYNFPESLREKIQAYAKEHNIKE
;
A
#
# COMPACT_ATOMS: atom_id res chain seq x y z
N MET A 1 33.58 -22.72 -13.45
CA MET A 1 32.50 -22.07 -12.67
C MET A 1 31.61 -21.36 -13.69
N SER A 2 30.33 -21.69 -13.75
CA SER A 2 29.37 -20.87 -14.50
C SER A 2 29.38 -19.48 -13.87
N ASP A 3 29.46 -18.45 -14.71
CA ASP A 3 29.42 -17.07 -14.24
C ASP A 3 27.95 -16.71 -14.07
N THR A 4 27.46 -16.63 -12.83
CA THR A 4 26.05 -16.42 -12.51
C THR A 4 25.78 -15.04 -11.90
N TYR A 5 24.51 -14.64 -11.87
CA TYR A 5 24.03 -13.47 -11.11
C TYR A 5 22.68 -13.76 -10.45
N MET A 6 22.35 -13.01 -9.39
CA MET A 6 21.09 -13.18 -8.65
C MET A 6 20.00 -12.24 -9.16
N ILE A 7 18.80 -12.77 -9.37
CA ILE A 7 17.57 -11.97 -9.53
C ILE A 7 16.55 -12.36 -8.47
N TYR A 8 15.66 -11.43 -8.11
CA TYR A 8 14.74 -11.59 -6.99
C TYR A 8 13.28 -11.42 -7.41
N ALA A 9 12.46 -12.38 -7.01
CA ALA A 9 11.00 -12.34 -7.12
C ALA A 9 10.40 -11.20 -6.26
N PRO A 10 9.12 -10.86 -6.40
CA PRO A 10 8.51 -9.76 -5.66
C PRO A 10 8.43 -10.00 -4.15
N ASN A 11 8.52 -11.22 -3.66
CA ASN A 11 8.54 -11.52 -2.23
C ASN A 11 9.97 -11.62 -1.64
N GLY A 12 11.00 -11.28 -2.42
CA GLY A 12 12.39 -11.27 -2.00
C GLY A 12 13.12 -12.61 -2.10
N LEU A 13 12.47 -13.68 -2.55
CA LEU A 13 13.15 -14.94 -2.83
C LEU A 13 13.98 -14.80 -4.12
N GLY A 14 15.24 -15.24 -4.05
CA GLY A 14 16.23 -15.08 -5.11
C GLY A 14 16.52 -16.38 -5.86
N VAL A 15 16.86 -16.26 -7.14
CA VAL A 15 17.31 -17.37 -7.99
C VAL A 15 18.61 -16.98 -8.70
N GLU A 16 19.47 -17.97 -8.95
CA GLU A 16 20.69 -17.77 -9.73
C GLU A 16 20.39 -17.88 -11.23
N VAL A 17 21.08 -17.08 -12.03
CA VAL A 17 20.94 -17.04 -13.49
C VAL A 17 22.31 -17.21 -14.14
N ASP A 18 22.44 -18.15 -15.07
CA ASP A 18 23.63 -18.26 -15.91
C ASP A 18 23.73 -17.10 -16.90
N LYS A 19 24.85 -16.36 -16.89
CA LYS A 19 25.02 -15.16 -17.73
C LYS A 19 25.08 -15.46 -19.23
N LYS A 20 25.42 -16.67 -19.65
CA LYS A 20 25.56 -17.05 -21.07
C LYS A 20 24.25 -17.61 -21.61
N THR A 21 23.59 -18.46 -20.86
CA THR A 21 22.38 -19.17 -21.32
C THR A 21 21.08 -18.49 -20.91
N ASN A 22 21.12 -17.59 -19.92
CA ASN A 22 19.94 -17.06 -19.22
C ASN A 22 19.06 -18.16 -18.60
N GLU A 23 19.64 -19.31 -18.30
CA GLU A 23 18.95 -20.35 -17.55
C GLU A 23 18.86 -19.95 -16.08
N ILE A 24 17.68 -20.13 -15.50
CA ILE A 24 17.42 -19.89 -14.08
C ILE A 24 17.59 -21.22 -13.33
N TYR A 25 18.38 -21.19 -12.27
CA TYR A 25 18.50 -22.28 -11.31
C TYR A 25 17.47 -22.08 -10.20
N PHE A 26 16.29 -22.69 -10.37
CA PHE A 26 15.23 -22.67 -9.38
C PHE A 26 15.58 -23.52 -8.15
N ALA A 27 15.01 -23.17 -7.00
CA ALA A 27 15.11 -23.93 -5.77
C ALA A 27 14.58 -25.37 -5.96
N GLN A 28 15.17 -26.32 -5.22
CA GLN A 28 14.77 -27.72 -5.30
C GLN A 28 13.29 -27.90 -4.97
N SER A 29 12.61 -28.69 -5.80
CA SER A 29 11.20 -29.09 -5.61
C SER A 29 11.14 -30.53 -5.14
N ALA A 30 10.19 -30.83 -4.24
CA ALA A 30 9.85 -32.20 -3.88
C ALA A 30 9.12 -32.94 -5.01
N ASP A 31 8.40 -32.19 -5.85
CA ASP A 31 7.70 -32.71 -7.01
C ASP A 31 8.57 -32.67 -8.28
N PRO A 32 8.37 -33.61 -9.23
CA PRO A 32 9.01 -33.53 -10.53
C PRO A 32 8.68 -32.21 -11.25
N VAL A 33 9.70 -31.52 -11.75
CA VAL A 33 9.63 -30.26 -12.53
C VAL A 33 10.23 -30.44 -13.93
N GLY A 34 10.30 -29.40 -14.75
CA GLY A 34 10.87 -29.46 -16.11
C GLY A 34 9.87 -29.20 -17.25
N LYS A 35 8.60 -29.58 -17.08
CA LYS A 35 7.55 -29.46 -18.11
C LYS A 35 7.26 -28.00 -18.47
N TYR A 36 7.35 -27.10 -17.49
CA TYR A 36 6.96 -25.70 -17.61
C TYR A 36 8.13 -24.71 -17.46
N THR A 37 9.35 -25.19 -17.22
CA THR A 37 10.52 -24.36 -16.87
C THR A 37 10.75 -23.23 -17.87
N LYS A 38 10.71 -23.53 -19.18
CA LYS A 38 10.94 -22.52 -20.22
C LYS A 38 9.89 -21.41 -20.22
N GLU A 39 8.64 -21.73 -19.91
CA GLU A 39 7.57 -20.74 -19.75
C GLU A 39 7.80 -19.94 -18.47
N TYR A 40 8.05 -20.64 -17.36
CA TYR A 40 8.21 -20.02 -16.05
C TYR A 40 9.41 -19.07 -15.99
N THR A 41 10.55 -19.44 -16.60
CA THR A 41 11.72 -18.57 -16.76
C THR A 41 11.36 -17.23 -17.41
N LYS A 42 10.54 -17.23 -18.47
CA LYS A 42 10.12 -15.98 -19.13
C LYS A 42 9.26 -15.11 -18.21
N VAL A 43 8.35 -15.73 -17.47
CA VAL A 43 7.49 -15.03 -16.51
C VAL A 43 8.32 -14.44 -15.37
N PHE A 44 9.30 -15.19 -14.86
CA PHE A 44 10.18 -14.73 -13.79
C PHE A 44 11.02 -13.52 -14.23
N PHE A 45 11.64 -13.56 -15.42
CA PHE A 45 12.34 -12.39 -15.96
C PHE A 45 11.42 -11.20 -16.15
N LYS A 46 10.20 -11.40 -16.67
CA LYS A 46 9.21 -10.33 -16.81
C LYS A 46 8.84 -9.72 -15.46
N ALA A 47 8.64 -10.53 -14.43
CA ALA A 47 8.37 -10.07 -13.08
C ALA A 47 9.55 -9.25 -12.50
N TRP A 48 10.77 -9.72 -12.72
CA TRP A 48 11.98 -9.02 -12.34
C TRP A 48 12.12 -7.67 -13.07
N GLU A 49 11.93 -7.64 -14.39
CA GLU A 49 11.97 -6.42 -15.21
C GLU A 49 10.92 -5.39 -14.78
N ILE A 50 9.69 -5.82 -14.44
CA ILE A 50 8.65 -4.93 -13.91
C ILE A 50 9.16 -4.22 -12.65
N LYS A 51 9.80 -4.94 -11.72
CA LYS A 51 10.37 -4.34 -10.51
C LYS A 51 11.51 -3.38 -10.81
N GLN A 52 12.41 -3.72 -11.74
CA GLN A 52 13.51 -2.84 -12.14
C GLN A 52 13.00 -1.55 -12.80
N ASN A 53 11.86 -1.62 -13.47
CA ASN A 53 11.21 -0.49 -14.14
C ASN A 53 10.12 0.18 -13.29
N SER A 54 10.20 0.08 -11.96
CA SER A 54 9.32 0.83 -11.06
C SER A 54 9.38 2.34 -11.37
N PRO A 55 8.26 3.08 -11.30
CA PRO A 55 8.26 4.55 -11.37
C PRO A 55 9.07 5.19 -10.23
N TYR A 56 9.45 4.42 -9.22
CA TYR A 56 10.27 4.84 -8.08
C TYR A 56 11.69 4.29 -8.13
N LYS A 57 12.16 3.80 -9.29
CA LYS A 57 13.53 3.28 -9.44
C LYS A 57 14.62 4.30 -9.08
N ASP A 58 14.33 5.59 -9.31
CA ASP A 58 15.22 6.72 -9.03
C ASP A 58 15.08 7.28 -7.62
N TYR A 59 14.32 6.61 -6.74
CA TYR A 59 14.20 6.98 -5.33
C TYR A 59 15.55 6.88 -4.63
N LYS A 60 15.96 7.96 -3.95
CA LYS A 60 17.22 8.04 -3.22
C LYS A 60 16.96 8.27 -1.73
N PRO A 61 17.22 7.27 -0.87
CA PRO A 61 17.04 7.41 0.57
C PRO A 61 18.01 8.45 1.16
N LYS A 62 17.63 9.05 2.28
CA LYS A 62 18.47 9.96 3.07
C LYS A 62 18.54 9.46 4.50
N TYR A 63 19.55 8.66 4.80
CA TYR A 63 19.67 8.00 6.10
C TYR A 63 20.05 8.98 7.21
N LEU A 64 19.44 8.82 8.39
CA LEU A 64 19.87 9.47 9.62
C LEU A 64 21.19 8.83 10.10
N ASP A 65 22.12 9.66 10.59
CA ASP A 65 23.42 9.19 11.09
C ASP A 65 23.39 8.95 12.61
N PRO A 66 23.53 7.70 13.09
CA PRO A 66 23.60 7.36 14.51
C PRO A 66 24.87 7.80 15.23
N ASN A 67 25.93 8.20 14.51
CA ASN A 67 27.18 8.61 15.12
C ASN A 67 27.15 10.06 15.64
N PHE A 68 28.03 10.34 16.60
CA PHE A 68 28.26 11.69 17.13
C PHE A 68 29.58 12.23 16.59
N TYR A 69 29.54 13.40 15.95
CA TYR A 69 30.74 14.12 15.52
C TYR A 69 30.82 15.47 16.23
N THR A 70 31.98 15.78 16.78
CA THR A 70 32.22 17.05 17.49
C THR A 70 32.01 18.22 16.53
N GLY A 71 31.11 19.14 16.89
CA GLY A 71 30.78 20.32 16.07
C GLY A 71 29.64 20.12 15.07
N GLU A 72 29.07 18.91 14.97
CA GLU A 72 27.92 18.61 14.12
C GLU A 72 26.64 18.37 14.94
N ARG A 73 25.49 18.66 14.33
CA ARG A 73 24.19 18.40 14.96
C ARG A 73 23.86 16.91 14.83
N SER A 74 23.80 16.21 15.95
CA SER A 74 23.35 14.81 16.00
C SER A 74 21.92 14.65 15.49
N THR A 75 21.65 13.53 14.81
CA THR A 75 20.30 13.13 14.39
C THR A 75 19.52 12.41 15.49
N LEU A 76 20.13 12.15 16.66
CA LEU A 76 19.51 11.38 17.74
C LEU A 76 18.17 11.98 18.21
N LEU A 77 18.08 13.32 18.27
CA LEU A 77 16.85 13.98 18.70
C LEU A 77 15.71 13.81 17.67
N GLU A 78 16.04 13.91 16.37
CA GLU A 78 15.09 13.64 15.27
C GLU A 78 14.62 12.19 15.32
N PHE A 79 15.55 11.24 15.51
CA PHE A 79 15.21 9.83 15.68
C PHE A 79 14.33 9.58 16.90
N LYS A 80 14.66 10.11 18.09
CA LYS A 80 13.88 9.87 19.31
C LYS A 80 12.48 10.47 19.25
N ASP A 81 12.35 11.64 18.64
CA ASP A 81 11.06 12.24 18.34
C ASP A 81 10.22 11.34 17.42
N TRP A 82 10.79 10.86 16.31
CA TRP A 82 10.12 9.90 15.43
C TRP A 82 9.78 8.58 16.15
N GLN A 83 10.73 7.96 16.84
CA GLN A 83 10.51 6.70 17.58
C GLN A 83 9.32 6.79 18.54
N SER A 84 9.16 7.93 19.20
CA SER A 84 8.11 8.13 20.21
C SER A 84 6.69 8.11 19.65
N ILE A 85 6.50 8.37 18.35
CA ILE A 85 5.15 8.44 17.76
C ILE A 85 4.47 7.08 17.68
N TYR A 86 5.24 5.99 17.65
CA TYR A 86 4.72 4.61 17.57
C TYR A 86 4.36 4.02 18.94
N LEU A 87 4.63 4.72 20.03
CA LEU A 87 4.23 4.33 21.39
C LEU A 87 2.77 4.70 21.71
N LYS A 88 2.09 5.39 20.80
CA LYS A 88 0.73 5.92 20.98
C LYS A 88 -0.02 5.85 19.66
N ASP A 89 -1.35 5.99 19.75
CA ASP A 89 -2.19 6.22 18.57
C ASP A 89 -1.67 7.43 17.77
N PRO A 90 -1.78 7.42 16.42
CA PRO A 90 -1.35 8.54 15.61
C PRO A 90 -2.06 9.83 16.02
N ILE A 91 -1.29 10.90 16.19
CA ILE A 91 -1.86 12.22 16.48
C ILE A 91 -2.70 12.65 15.28
N LYS A 92 -3.97 12.97 15.55
CA LYS A 92 -4.93 13.43 14.55
C LYS A 92 -4.38 14.62 13.76
N GLY A 93 -4.39 14.51 12.43
CA GLY A 93 -3.85 15.52 11.52
C GLY A 93 -2.32 15.65 11.50
N ALA A 94 -1.56 14.78 12.18
CA ALA A 94 -0.09 14.82 12.15
C ALA A 94 0.53 13.89 11.10
N ILE A 95 -0.20 12.87 10.65
CA ILE A 95 0.26 11.93 9.62
C ILE A 95 -0.10 12.47 8.25
N ALA A 96 0.90 12.62 7.40
CA ALA A 96 0.79 13.16 6.05
C ALA A 96 -0.13 14.40 5.97
N PRO A 97 0.12 15.42 6.82
CA PRO A 97 -0.81 16.51 7.06
C PRO A 97 -1.12 17.30 5.80
N TRP A 98 -2.28 17.94 5.79
CA TRP A 98 -2.64 18.89 4.75
C TRP A 98 -2.00 20.24 5.01
N THR A 99 -1.18 20.73 4.08
CA THR A 99 -0.57 22.06 4.22
C THR A 99 -1.59 23.17 3.98
N LYS A 100 -1.32 24.40 4.41
CA LYS A 100 -2.26 25.52 4.16
C LYS A 100 -2.41 25.79 2.66
N ALA A 101 -1.31 25.73 1.90
CA ALA A 101 -1.33 25.83 0.45
C ALA A 101 -2.19 24.71 -0.18
N GLU A 102 -2.01 23.47 0.27
CA GLU A 102 -2.76 22.31 -0.20
C GLU A 102 -4.27 22.47 0.00
N LYS A 103 -4.69 22.83 1.22
CA LYS A 103 -6.10 23.05 1.56
C LYS A 103 -6.74 24.12 0.70
N ALA A 104 -6.03 25.23 0.50
CA ALA A 104 -6.54 26.34 -0.28
C ALA A 104 -6.71 25.96 -1.76
N TYR A 105 -5.72 25.28 -2.34
CA TYR A 105 -5.81 24.76 -3.70
C TYR A 105 -6.94 23.73 -3.85
N TYR A 106 -7.08 22.79 -2.92
CA TYR A 106 -8.17 21.81 -2.97
C TYR A 106 -9.55 22.51 -2.94
N LYS A 107 -9.73 23.49 -2.06
CA LYS A 107 -10.96 24.29 -1.96
C LYS A 107 -11.22 25.15 -3.20
N SER A 108 -10.20 25.48 -3.98
CA SER A 108 -10.36 26.24 -5.23
C SER A 108 -10.91 25.41 -6.38
N LEU A 109 -10.82 24.07 -6.31
CA LEU A 109 -11.36 23.15 -7.30
C LEU A 109 -12.89 23.27 -7.38
N LYS A 110 -13.41 23.41 -8.60
CA LYS A 110 -14.79 23.86 -8.89
C LYS A 110 -15.76 22.74 -9.21
N THR A 111 -15.25 21.54 -9.43
CA THR A 111 -16.08 20.38 -9.80
C THR A 111 -15.80 19.19 -8.90
N LYS A 112 -16.83 18.36 -8.73
CA LYS A 112 -16.71 17.05 -8.07
C LYS A 112 -15.60 16.21 -8.70
N ARG A 113 -15.50 16.21 -10.03
CA ARG A 113 -14.47 15.48 -10.79
C ARG A 113 -13.05 15.91 -10.42
N GLU A 114 -12.77 17.21 -10.36
CA GLU A 114 -11.46 17.73 -9.99
C GLU A 114 -11.07 17.30 -8.57
N ARG A 115 -12.00 17.41 -7.62
CA ARG A 115 -11.81 16.97 -6.23
C ARG A 115 -11.61 15.46 -6.11
N TYR A 116 -12.40 14.67 -6.84
CA TYR A 116 -12.27 13.21 -6.92
C TYR A 116 -10.87 12.80 -7.43
N LYS A 117 -10.44 13.35 -8.57
CA LYS A 117 -9.11 13.12 -9.15
C LYS A 117 -8.02 13.50 -8.16
N TYR A 118 -8.16 14.64 -7.49
CA TYR A 118 -7.19 15.10 -6.49
C TYR A 118 -7.04 14.10 -5.34
N LEU A 119 -8.14 13.65 -4.74
CA LEU A 119 -8.11 12.71 -3.61
C LEU A 119 -7.48 11.36 -3.99
N ILE A 120 -7.75 10.84 -5.20
CA ILE A 120 -7.04 9.64 -5.69
C ILE A 120 -5.54 9.89 -5.76
N ILE A 121 -5.11 10.99 -6.40
CA ILE A 121 -3.69 11.31 -6.53
C ILE A 121 -3.03 11.43 -5.15
N ARG A 122 -3.68 12.14 -4.22
CA ARG A 122 -3.20 12.34 -2.85
C ARG A 122 -3.11 11.03 -2.06
N SER A 123 -4.02 10.07 -2.28
CA SER A 123 -3.99 8.77 -1.60
C SER A 123 -2.74 7.94 -1.93
N GLY A 124 -2.13 8.18 -3.10
CA GLY A 124 -1.02 7.39 -3.63
C GLY A 124 -1.44 6.09 -4.30
N LEU A 125 -2.74 5.80 -4.41
CA LEU A 125 -3.25 4.59 -5.09
C LEU A 125 -3.03 4.67 -6.61
N ARG A 126 -2.59 3.54 -7.19
CA ARG A 126 -2.39 3.32 -8.63
C ARG A 126 -2.95 1.95 -8.98
N SER A 127 -3.55 1.82 -10.17
CA SER A 127 -3.96 0.53 -10.72
C SER A 127 -2.73 -0.33 -10.99
N THR A 128 -2.76 -1.60 -10.60
CA THR A 128 -1.68 -2.55 -10.93
C THR A 128 -2.04 -3.47 -12.10
N VAL A 129 -3.29 -3.48 -12.55
CA VAL A 129 -3.74 -4.33 -13.65
C VAL A 129 -3.53 -3.68 -15.01
N ILE A 130 -3.78 -2.37 -15.10
CA ILE A 130 -3.63 -1.54 -16.30
C ILE A 130 -3.04 -0.17 -15.96
N ASP A 131 -2.23 0.40 -16.85
CA ASP A 131 -1.73 1.78 -16.65
C ASP A 131 -2.85 2.78 -16.95
N ILE A 132 -3.02 3.76 -16.06
CA ILE A 132 -4.05 4.78 -16.16
C ILE A 132 -3.36 6.14 -16.05
N PRO A 133 -3.31 6.93 -17.13
CA PRO A 133 -2.76 8.28 -17.06
C PRO A 133 -3.68 9.16 -16.20
N TYR A 134 -3.10 10.15 -15.51
CA TYR A 134 -3.89 11.04 -14.63
C TYR A 134 -5.03 11.75 -15.34
N ASP A 135 -4.92 12.01 -16.65
CA ASP A 135 -5.97 12.67 -17.43
C ASP A 135 -7.18 11.78 -17.70
N ALA A 136 -7.02 10.46 -17.59
CA ALA A 136 -8.13 9.51 -17.61
C ALA A 136 -8.83 9.37 -16.24
N TYR A 137 -8.28 9.92 -15.15
CA TYR A 137 -8.89 9.78 -13.82
C TYR A 137 -10.24 10.48 -13.79
N CYS A 138 -11.27 9.75 -13.34
CA CYS A 138 -12.64 10.23 -13.28
C CYS A 138 -13.10 10.93 -14.59
N ASN A 139 -12.72 10.40 -15.76
CA ASN A 139 -13.04 10.96 -17.07
C ASN A 139 -14.49 10.66 -17.53
N VAL A 140 -15.43 10.72 -16.59
CA VAL A 140 -16.87 10.53 -16.82
C VAL A 140 -17.66 11.73 -16.29
N ASP A 141 -18.78 12.04 -16.93
CA ASP A 141 -19.76 13.00 -16.44
C ASP A 141 -20.64 12.38 -15.34
N GLU A 142 -21.56 13.17 -14.75
CA GLU A 142 -22.46 12.70 -13.70
C GLU A 142 -23.43 11.59 -14.14
N LYS A 143 -23.60 11.40 -15.46
CA LYS A 143 -24.42 10.34 -16.05
C LYS A 143 -23.58 9.10 -16.41
N GLY A 144 -22.27 9.13 -16.15
CA GLY A 144 -21.33 8.05 -16.47
C GLY A 144 -20.82 8.07 -17.92
N ASN A 145 -21.11 9.10 -18.71
CA ASN A 145 -20.60 9.19 -20.09
C ASN A 145 -19.16 9.70 -20.10
N LEU A 146 -18.34 9.14 -21.00
CA LEU A 146 -16.96 9.60 -21.18
C LEU A 146 -16.91 11.06 -21.63
N ILE A 147 -16.09 11.86 -20.93
CA ILE A 147 -15.85 13.26 -21.27
C ILE A 147 -14.83 13.34 -22.41
N ASN A 148 -13.65 12.73 -22.23
CA ASN A 148 -12.68 12.54 -23.31
C ASN A 148 -12.80 11.12 -23.89
N LYS A 149 -13.10 11.01 -25.19
CA LYS A 149 -13.24 9.73 -25.89
C LYS A 149 -11.91 9.05 -26.23
N ASP A 150 -10.77 9.75 -26.10
CA ASP A 150 -9.44 9.16 -26.32
C ASP A 150 -9.16 7.98 -25.39
N TYR A 151 -9.79 7.95 -24.21
CA TYR A 151 -9.65 6.88 -23.22
C TYR A 151 -10.75 5.80 -23.32
N LYS A 152 -11.52 5.75 -24.40
CA LYS A 152 -12.65 4.81 -24.52
C LYS A 152 -12.25 3.36 -24.37
N GLU A 153 -11.16 2.93 -25.02
CA GLU A 153 -10.72 1.54 -24.95
C GLU A 153 -10.20 1.18 -23.55
N LEU A 154 -9.54 2.11 -22.86
CA LEU A 154 -9.12 1.94 -21.46
C LEU A 154 -10.31 1.63 -20.54
N TYR A 155 -11.38 2.42 -20.65
CA TYR A 155 -12.60 2.20 -19.86
C TYR A 155 -13.28 0.88 -20.19
N LYS A 156 -13.35 0.54 -21.49
CA LYS A 156 -13.92 -0.72 -21.96
C LYS A 156 -13.13 -1.93 -21.43
N GLU A 157 -11.80 -1.84 -21.41
CA GLU A 157 -10.94 -2.91 -20.90
C GLU A 157 -11.13 -3.12 -19.40
N VAL A 158 -11.21 -2.04 -18.61
CA VAL A 158 -11.48 -2.13 -17.17
C VAL A 158 -12.86 -2.74 -16.92
N GLU A 159 -13.89 -2.28 -17.62
CA GLU A 159 -15.26 -2.79 -17.44
C GLU A 159 -15.38 -4.27 -17.83
N ALA A 160 -14.64 -4.72 -18.85
CA ALA A 160 -14.64 -6.12 -19.27
C ALA A 160 -13.94 -7.07 -18.26
N ASN A 161 -13.10 -6.55 -17.38
CA ASN A 161 -12.26 -7.35 -16.48
C ASN A 161 -12.58 -7.22 -14.99
N ARG A 162 -13.41 -6.25 -14.60
CA ARG A 162 -13.86 -6.10 -13.21
C ARG A 162 -14.96 -7.11 -12.84
N GLY A 163 -15.46 -7.02 -11.61
CA GLY A 163 -16.47 -7.91 -11.07
C GLY A 163 -15.95 -9.35 -10.98
N MET A 164 -16.78 -10.30 -11.37
CA MET A 164 -16.46 -11.72 -11.26
C MET A 164 -15.52 -12.22 -12.37
N ALA A 165 -15.18 -11.40 -13.37
CA ALA A 165 -14.41 -11.82 -14.54
C ALA A 165 -13.05 -12.44 -14.17
N ASN A 166 -12.38 -11.89 -13.16
CA ASN A 166 -11.08 -12.38 -12.68
C ASN A 166 -11.14 -13.13 -11.33
N MET A 167 -12.34 -13.46 -10.83
CA MET A 167 -12.49 -14.12 -9.53
C MET A 167 -11.87 -15.52 -9.49
N HIS A 168 -11.84 -16.23 -10.63
CA HIS A 168 -11.17 -17.53 -10.78
C HIS A 168 -9.64 -17.46 -10.57
N LYS A 169 -9.05 -16.25 -10.58
CA LYS A 169 -7.65 -15.99 -10.24
C LYS A 169 -7.44 -15.55 -8.79
N GLY A 170 -8.52 -15.32 -8.04
CA GLY A 170 -8.52 -14.97 -6.63
C GLY A 170 -8.88 -13.50 -6.34
N TRP A 171 -9.07 -13.21 -5.04
CA TRP A 171 -9.50 -11.90 -4.55
C TRP A 171 -8.58 -10.75 -4.97
N LEU A 172 -7.26 -11.00 -5.01
CA LEU A 172 -6.28 -9.99 -5.40
C LEU A 172 -6.53 -9.46 -6.82
N PHE A 173 -6.79 -10.33 -7.79
CA PHE A 173 -7.05 -9.92 -9.17
C PHE A 173 -8.36 -9.17 -9.31
N MET A 174 -9.43 -9.73 -8.73
CA MET A 174 -10.76 -9.12 -8.78
C MET A 174 -10.72 -7.70 -8.21
N ALA A 175 -10.12 -7.55 -7.03
CA ALA A 175 -10.11 -6.29 -6.32
C ALA A 175 -9.20 -5.22 -6.97
N GLU A 176 -8.09 -5.62 -7.63
CA GLU A 176 -7.26 -4.68 -8.40
C GLU A 176 -7.95 -4.15 -9.67
N TRP A 177 -8.78 -4.97 -10.33
CA TRP A 177 -9.61 -4.49 -11.44
C TRP A 177 -10.75 -3.57 -10.98
N GLU A 178 -11.36 -3.88 -9.84
CA GLU A 178 -12.33 -2.97 -9.21
C GLU A 178 -11.69 -1.65 -8.78
N LEU A 179 -10.44 -1.69 -8.28
CA LEU A 179 -9.68 -0.48 -7.96
C LEU A 179 -9.45 0.38 -9.22
N ALA A 180 -9.11 -0.24 -10.35
CA ALA A 180 -8.96 0.46 -11.63
C ALA A 180 -10.27 1.17 -12.03
N ALA A 181 -11.43 0.53 -11.86
CA ALA A 181 -12.72 1.14 -12.10
C ALA A 181 -13.02 2.32 -11.16
N GLY A 182 -12.65 2.19 -9.87
CA GLY A 182 -12.70 3.26 -8.89
C GLY A 182 -11.91 4.50 -9.29
N ILE A 183 -10.68 4.30 -9.77
CA ILE A 183 -9.80 5.37 -10.26
C ILE A 183 -10.40 6.07 -11.50
N LEU A 184 -11.06 5.31 -12.37
CA LEU A 184 -11.77 5.82 -13.55
C LEU A 184 -13.10 6.53 -13.24
N GLY A 185 -13.51 6.59 -11.97
CA GLY A 185 -14.64 7.40 -11.50
C GLY A 185 -15.90 6.62 -11.14
N ASP A 186 -15.90 5.29 -11.24
CA ASP A 186 -17.00 4.50 -10.68
C ASP A 186 -16.72 4.16 -9.21
N ILE A 187 -17.40 4.87 -8.30
CA ILE A 187 -17.26 4.68 -6.86
C ILE A 187 -17.55 3.24 -6.40
N LYS A 188 -18.41 2.48 -7.11
CA LYS A 188 -18.65 1.06 -6.81
C LYS A 188 -17.40 0.21 -7.03
N GLY A 189 -16.49 0.66 -7.90
CA GLY A 189 -15.17 0.07 -8.06
C GLY A 189 -14.38 0.06 -6.76
N PHE A 190 -14.36 1.18 -6.03
CA PHE A 190 -13.70 1.19 -4.72
C PHE A 190 -14.39 0.28 -3.69
N VAL A 191 -15.72 0.11 -3.75
CA VAL A 191 -16.44 -0.85 -2.90
C VAL A 191 -16.00 -2.29 -3.22
N GLY A 192 -15.93 -2.66 -4.50
CA GLY A 192 -15.41 -3.96 -4.93
C GLY A 192 -13.95 -4.17 -4.54
N ALA A 193 -13.14 -3.11 -4.60
CA ALA A 193 -11.72 -3.16 -4.24
C ALA A 193 -11.47 -3.42 -2.74
N LEU A 194 -12.45 -3.21 -1.85
CA LEU A 194 -12.35 -3.57 -0.43
C LEU A 194 -12.19 -5.09 -0.20
N GLN A 195 -12.43 -5.93 -1.21
CA GLN A 195 -12.11 -7.34 -1.15
C GLN A 195 -10.60 -7.63 -1.06
N LEU A 196 -9.73 -6.61 -1.27
CA LEU A 196 -8.31 -6.71 -0.90
C LEU A 196 -8.10 -7.01 0.60
N SER A 197 -9.08 -6.77 1.47
CA SER A 197 -9.04 -7.19 2.88
C SER A 197 -8.83 -8.70 3.05
N MET A 198 -9.24 -9.50 2.06
CA MET A 198 -9.03 -10.96 2.00
C MET A 198 -7.61 -11.36 1.53
N THR A 199 -6.72 -10.39 1.34
CA THR A 199 -5.32 -10.56 0.91
C THR A 199 -4.40 -9.91 1.95
N GLY A 200 -3.08 -10.02 1.83
CA GLY A 200 -2.18 -9.39 2.80
C GLY A 200 -1.96 -7.89 2.62
N PHE A 201 -2.51 -7.25 1.58
CA PHE A 201 -2.29 -5.81 1.31
C PHE A 201 -3.17 -4.91 2.20
N LYS A 202 -2.92 -4.95 3.51
CA LYS A 202 -3.74 -4.27 4.53
C LYS A 202 -3.67 -2.75 4.41
N ALA A 203 -2.48 -2.16 4.28
CA ALA A 203 -2.32 -0.71 4.15
C ALA A 203 -2.99 -0.19 2.87
N ARG A 204 -2.91 -0.97 1.77
CA ARG A 204 -3.60 -0.64 0.51
C ARG A 204 -5.11 -0.67 0.67
N THR A 205 -5.65 -1.68 1.35
CA THR A 205 -7.07 -1.80 1.64
C THR A 205 -7.56 -0.64 2.50
N GLN A 206 -6.82 -0.27 3.55
CA GLN A 206 -7.17 0.87 4.40
C GLN A 206 -7.13 2.19 3.63
N ALA A 207 -6.14 2.38 2.76
CA ALA A 207 -6.08 3.56 1.89
C ALA A 207 -7.30 3.66 0.96
N ILE A 208 -7.76 2.52 0.40
CA ILE A 208 -8.98 2.46 -0.41
C ILE A 208 -10.22 2.80 0.42
N ASN A 209 -10.37 2.21 1.61
CA ASN A 209 -11.52 2.48 2.47
C ASN A 209 -11.58 3.95 2.89
N PHE A 210 -10.43 4.53 3.26
CA PHE A 210 -10.32 5.94 3.63
C PHE A 210 -10.69 6.84 2.45
N LEU A 211 -10.17 6.55 1.25
CA LEU A 211 -10.52 7.27 0.04
C LEU A 211 -12.01 7.15 -0.28
N LEU A 212 -12.59 5.95 -0.18
CA LEU A 212 -14.02 5.71 -0.42
C LEU A 212 -14.91 6.59 0.47
N ILE A 213 -14.55 6.74 1.75
CA ILE A 213 -15.24 7.66 2.67
C ILE A 213 -15.03 9.13 2.25
N GLN A 214 -13.79 9.52 1.92
CA GLN A 214 -13.48 10.88 1.45
C GLN A 214 -14.27 11.25 0.18
N LEU A 215 -14.60 10.27 -0.66
CA LEU A 215 -15.38 10.45 -1.88
C LEU A 215 -16.91 10.48 -1.64
N GLY A 216 -17.35 10.36 -0.39
CA GLY A 216 -18.76 10.51 -0.01
C GLY A 216 -19.55 9.21 0.13
N HIS A 217 -18.91 8.04 0.09
CA HIS A 217 -19.64 6.77 0.20
C HIS A 217 -19.81 6.33 1.65
N GLU A 218 -21.00 6.53 2.20
CA GLU A 218 -21.35 6.30 3.61
C GLU A 218 -20.98 4.90 4.13
N GLN A 219 -21.18 3.85 3.32
CA GLN A 219 -20.88 2.47 3.76
C GLN A 219 -19.38 2.24 4.04
N GLY A 220 -18.49 3.11 3.57
CA GLY A 220 -17.08 3.07 3.93
C GLY A 220 -16.87 3.23 5.45
N PHE A 221 -17.71 4.03 6.13
CA PHE A 221 -17.66 4.13 7.59
C PHE A 221 -17.96 2.80 8.26
N LYS A 222 -18.94 2.04 7.74
CA LYS A 222 -19.26 0.72 8.27
C LYS A 222 -18.10 -0.24 8.17
N SER A 223 -17.46 -0.31 7.01
CA SER A 223 -16.24 -1.08 6.83
C SER A 223 -15.19 -0.67 7.86
N LEU A 224 -14.96 0.64 8.03
CA LEU A 224 -13.94 1.16 8.93
C LEU A 224 -14.22 0.86 10.41
N TYR A 225 -15.42 1.13 10.93
CA TYR A 225 -15.71 0.86 12.35
C TYR A 225 -15.81 -0.65 12.65
N ASP A 226 -16.23 -1.48 11.68
CA ASP A 226 -16.21 -2.93 11.84
C ASP A 226 -14.77 -3.46 11.90
N SER A 227 -13.82 -2.86 11.18
CA SER A 227 -12.40 -3.18 11.30
C SER A 227 -11.90 -2.98 12.74
N TYR A 228 -12.19 -1.82 13.35
CA TYR A 228 -11.79 -1.55 14.74
C TYR A 228 -12.51 -2.42 15.77
N ALA A 229 -13.77 -2.79 15.53
CA ALA A 229 -14.58 -3.53 16.48
C ALA A 229 -14.30 -5.04 16.45
N TYR A 230 -14.09 -5.62 15.25
CA TYR A 230 -14.15 -7.07 15.05
C TYR A 230 -13.03 -7.66 14.19
N ARG A 231 -12.49 -6.93 13.22
CA ARG A 231 -11.53 -7.52 12.24
C ARG A 231 -10.07 -7.28 12.57
N ASP A 232 -9.76 -6.28 13.41
CA ASP A 232 -8.44 -6.06 14.02
C ASP A 232 -7.24 -6.35 13.09
N LEU A 233 -6.37 -7.29 13.46
CA LEU A 233 -5.16 -7.68 12.75
C LEU A 233 -5.45 -8.31 11.38
N THR A 234 -6.61 -8.95 11.17
CA THR A 234 -7.02 -9.39 9.82
C THR A 234 -7.11 -8.20 8.85
N ASP A 235 -7.39 -6.99 9.35
CA ASP A 235 -7.37 -5.77 8.54
C ASP A 235 -6.11 -4.92 8.75
N GLY A 236 -5.14 -5.43 9.52
CA GLY A 236 -3.92 -4.74 9.94
C GLY A 236 -4.14 -3.63 10.98
N ILE A 237 -5.35 -3.49 11.51
CA ILE A 237 -5.79 -2.40 12.41
C ILE A 237 -5.67 -2.85 13.87
N HIS A 238 -5.58 -1.88 14.80
CA HIS A 238 -5.61 -2.19 16.23
C HIS A 238 -7.05 -2.27 16.73
N LYS A 239 -7.38 -3.31 17.50
CA LYS A 239 -8.73 -3.45 18.05
C LYS A 239 -9.03 -2.29 19.01
N ASN A 240 -10.01 -1.47 18.65
CA ASN A 240 -10.33 -0.27 19.42
C ASN A 240 -11.85 0.01 19.41
N PRO A 241 -12.61 -0.60 20.36
CA PRO A 241 -14.06 -0.43 20.45
C PRO A 241 -14.51 1.03 20.67
N LEU A 242 -13.69 1.83 21.35
CA LEU A 242 -13.97 3.25 21.57
C LEU A 242 -13.89 4.04 20.26
N LYS A 243 -12.84 3.80 19.46
CA LYS A 243 -12.71 4.40 18.13
C LYS A 243 -13.80 3.93 17.18
N ALA A 244 -14.17 2.65 17.24
CA ALA A 244 -15.30 2.12 16.48
C ALA A 244 -16.62 2.86 16.81
N GLN A 245 -16.91 3.07 18.10
CA GLN A 245 -18.10 3.80 18.53
C GLN A 245 -18.05 5.29 18.13
N MET A 246 -16.90 5.94 18.31
CA MET A 246 -16.68 7.33 17.84
C MET A 246 -16.94 7.46 16.33
N LEU A 247 -16.45 6.52 15.52
CA LEU A 247 -16.66 6.51 14.06
C LEU A 247 -18.12 6.24 13.70
N LYS A 248 -18.79 5.33 14.42
CA LYS A 248 -20.22 5.07 14.24
C LYS A 248 -21.05 6.32 14.53
N ASP A 249 -20.72 7.07 15.59
CA ASP A 249 -21.40 8.31 15.92
C ASP A 249 -21.08 9.44 14.93
N PHE A 250 -19.82 9.56 14.51
CA PHE A 250 -19.42 10.50 13.46
C PHE A 250 -20.15 10.24 12.13
N SER A 251 -20.33 8.96 11.76
CA SER A 251 -21.00 8.57 10.51
C SER A 251 -22.48 8.98 10.42
N LYS A 252 -23.13 9.32 11.54
CA LYS A 252 -24.54 9.76 11.55
C LYS A 252 -24.73 11.13 10.93
N ASN A 253 -23.76 12.03 11.10
CA ASN A 253 -23.82 13.40 10.58
C ASN A 253 -22.43 13.89 10.13
N PRO A 254 -21.86 13.32 9.05
CA PRO A 254 -20.54 13.71 8.56
C PRO A 254 -20.61 15.11 7.92
N PRO A 255 -19.59 15.97 8.10
CA PRO A 255 -19.58 17.32 7.53
C PRO A 255 -19.17 17.29 6.05
N TYR A 256 -20.04 16.75 5.19
CA TYR A 256 -19.81 16.73 3.74
C TYR A 256 -19.71 18.14 3.16
N ASP A 257 -18.86 18.30 2.14
CA ASP A 257 -18.73 19.53 1.37
C ASP A 257 -19.87 19.68 0.34
N GLU A 258 -19.88 20.79 -0.40
CA GLU A 258 -20.87 21.11 -1.43
C GLU A 258 -20.99 20.05 -2.56
N PHE A 259 -20.01 19.16 -2.73
CA PHE A 259 -20.01 18.09 -3.71
C PHE A 259 -20.35 16.72 -3.10
N GLY A 260 -20.75 16.69 -1.82
CA GLY A 260 -21.01 15.47 -1.06
C GLY A 260 -19.74 14.68 -0.72
N MET A 261 -18.58 15.32 -0.72
CA MET A 261 -17.29 14.70 -0.38
C MET A 261 -16.87 15.05 1.04
N LEU A 262 -15.95 14.26 1.61
CA LEU A 262 -15.43 14.46 2.95
C LEU A 262 -13.90 14.61 2.94
N PRO A 263 -13.37 15.70 2.34
CA PRO A 263 -11.94 15.98 2.37
C PRO A 263 -11.44 16.16 3.81
N PHE A 264 -10.13 16.07 4.03
CA PHE A 264 -9.52 16.25 5.35
C PHE A 264 -9.99 15.23 6.41
N LEU A 265 -10.54 14.08 5.99
CA LEU A 265 -11.03 13.03 6.89
C LEU A 265 -9.99 12.63 7.95
N ASP A 266 -8.72 12.58 7.59
CA ASP A 266 -7.58 12.31 8.48
C ASP A 266 -7.43 13.37 9.60
N GLU A 267 -7.79 14.62 9.32
CA GLU A 267 -7.87 15.69 10.33
C GLU A 267 -9.20 15.70 11.09
N LEU A 268 -10.22 14.94 10.66
CA LEU A 268 -11.53 14.87 11.30
C LEU A 268 -11.68 13.66 12.23
N ILE A 269 -11.11 12.51 11.86
CA ILE A 269 -11.23 11.26 12.62
C ILE A 269 -9.86 10.64 13.00
N GLY A 270 -8.75 11.16 12.45
CA GLY A 270 -7.44 10.53 12.59
C GLY A 270 -7.24 9.33 11.67
N VAL A 271 -6.02 8.80 11.66
CA VAL A 271 -5.67 7.53 11.00
C VAL A 271 -5.28 6.49 12.06
N ASP A 272 -4.86 5.31 11.65
CA ASP A 272 -4.29 4.30 12.54
C ASP A 272 -3.01 3.71 11.96
N TRP A 273 -2.17 3.15 12.82
CA TRP A 273 -0.98 2.41 12.40
C TRP A 273 -1.39 1.04 11.84
N VAL A 274 -0.96 0.75 10.62
CA VAL A 274 -1.31 -0.50 9.92
C VAL A 274 -0.15 -1.49 9.98
N ILE A 275 -0.42 -2.69 10.51
CA ILE A 275 0.50 -3.83 10.41
C ILE A 275 0.23 -4.54 9.08
N ASP A 276 1.14 -4.33 8.13
CA ASP A 276 1.12 -4.94 6.80
C ASP A 276 2.47 -5.65 6.55
N PRO A 277 2.47 -6.97 6.30
CA PRO A 277 3.67 -7.73 5.98
C PRO A 277 4.32 -7.34 4.64
N ASN A 278 3.57 -6.68 3.76
CA ASN A 278 4.01 -6.19 2.46
C ASN A 278 4.57 -4.77 2.59
N ARG A 279 5.56 -4.42 1.76
CA ARG A 279 6.25 -3.14 1.84
C ARG A 279 6.75 -2.68 0.48
N TYR A 280 7.28 -1.46 0.41
CA TYR A 280 7.90 -0.96 -0.82
C TYR A 280 8.92 -1.98 -1.38
N ARG A 281 8.79 -2.29 -2.68
CA ARG A 281 9.55 -3.32 -3.43
C ARG A 281 9.29 -4.79 -3.05
N PHE A 282 8.40 -5.06 -2.09
CA PHE A 282 8.13 -6.41 -1.62
C PHE A 282 6.64 -6.74 -1.42
N ALA A 283 6.16 -7.79 -2.08
CA ALA A 283 4.87 -8.43 -1.85
C ALA A 283 5.13 -9.78 -1.17
N GLU A 284 5.20 -9.81 0.15
CA GLU A 284 5.66 -10.96 0.94
C GLU A 284 4.52 -11.88 1.40
N ASP A 285 3.30 -11.37 1.45
CA ASP A 285 2.11 -12.12 1.86
C ASP A 285 0.93 -11.74 0.96
N GLU A 286 0.94 -12.20 -0.29
CA GLU A 286 -0.15 -11.87 -1.22
C GLU A 286 -1.48 -12.55 -0.84
N LYS A 287 -1.41 -13.60 -0.01
CA LYS A 287 -2.57 -14.40 0.43
C LYS A 287 -3.17 -13.92 1.75
N GLY A 288 -2.47 -13.09 2.53
CA GLY A 288 -2.95 -12.58 3.81
C GLY A 288 -2.81 -13.53 4.99
N ARG A 289 -1.99 -14.59 4.85
CA ARG A 289 -1.86 -15.65 5.87
C ARG A 289 -1.11 -15.19 7.11
N VAL A 290 -0.21 -14.21 6.97
CA VAL A 290 0.62 -13.74 8.07
C VAL A 290 -0.23 -12.99 9.10
N ASN A 291 -1.08 -12.06 8.63
CA ASN A 291 -1.99 -11.32 9.52
C ASN A 291 -2.98 -12.25 10.24
N ASP A 292 -3.50 -13.27 9.55
CA ASP A 292 -4.42 -14.24 10.17
C ASP A 292 -3.71 -15.06 11.26
N ALA A 293 -2.46 -15.50 11.02
CA ALA A 293 -1.68 -16.22 12.03
C ALA A 293 -1.34 -15.33 13.25
N LEU A 294 -0.94 -14.08 13.03
CA LEU A 294 -0.68 -13.12 14.10
C LEU A 294 -1.95 -12.86 14.92
N LYS A 295 -3.10 -12.71 14.26
CA LYS A 295 -4.39 -12.54 14.93
C LYS A 295 -4.72 -13.75 15.81
N ASP A 296 -4.60 -14.96 15.27
CA ASP A 296 -4.87 -16.19 16.00
C ASP A 296 -4.03 -16.32 17.28
N ASP A 297 -2.75 -15.94 17.22
CA ASP A 297 -1.86 -15.99 18.39
C ASP A 297 -2.15 -14.89 19.41
N VAL A 298 -2.54 -13.69 18.95
CA VAL A 298 -3.00 -12.62 19.83
C VAL A 298 -4.30 -13.01 20.54
N GLU A 299 -5.26 -13.62 19.83
CA GLU A 299 -6.52 -14.08 20.44
C GLU A 299 -6.34 -15.24 21.42
N LYS A 300 -5.35 -16.11 21.20
CA LYS A 300 -4.96 -17.16 22.15
C LYS A 300 -4.18 -16.63 23.35
N GLY A 301 -3.69 -15.38 23.29
CA GLY A 301 -2.84 -14.77 24.30
C GLY A 301 -1.40 -15.31 24.30
N THR A 302 -0.97 -15.98 23.23
CA THR A 302 0.43 -16.42 23.05
C THR A 302 1.30 -15.31 22.48
N LEU A 303 0.68 -14.31 21.85
CA LEU A 303 1.34 -13.10 21.36
C LEU A 303 0.58 -11.87 21.86
N LYS A 304 1.24 -10.72 21.94
CA LYS A 304 0.60 -9.45 22.30
C LYS A 304 0.63 -8.47 21.14
N ASP A 305 -0.47 -7.75 20.89
CA ASP A 305 -0.47 -6.70 19.87
C ASP A 305 0.50 -5.58 20.32
N PRO A 306 1.47 -5.19 19.48
CA PRO A 306 2.51 -4.26 19.87
C PRO A 306 1.98 -2.83 20.14
N ARG A 307 0.71 -2.56 19.76
CA ARG A 307 0.01 -1.28 19.96
C ARG A 307 -0.82 -1.25 21.25
N ASP A 308 -0.96 -2.36 21.96
CA ASP A 308 -1.62 -2.38 23.26
C ASP A 308 -0.91 -1.47 24.27
N ILE A 309 -1.67 -0.75 25.09
CA ILE A 309 -1.13 0.25 26.04
C ILE A 309 -0.15 -0.34 27.07
N ASP A 310 -0.31 -1.63 27.37
CA ASP A 310 0.50 -2.39 28.32
C ASP A 310 1.49 -3.32 27.62
N SER A 311 1.76 -3.12 26.32
CA SER A 311 2.87 -3.78 25.62
C SER A 311 4.23 -3.23 26.06
N THR A 312 5.14 -4.12 26.41
CA THR A 312 6.51 -3.79 26.84
C THR A 312 7.47 -3.86 25.65
N PRO A 313 8.71 -3.34 25.77
CA PRO A 313 9.73 -3.54 24.74
C PRO A 313 9.93 -5.02 24.37
N GLU A 314 9.87 -5.92 25.35
CA GLU A 314 10.04 -7.36 25.17
C GLU A 314 8.89 -7.96 24.36
N SER A 315 7.64 -7.64 24.70
CA SER A 315 6.48 -8.17 23.97
C SER A 315 6.38 -7.61 22.54
N ARG A 316 6.83 -6.37 22.31
CA ARG A 316 6.93 -5.81 20.95
C ARG A 316 8.00 -6.52 20.12
N LEU A 317 9.15 -6.82 20.71
CA LEU A 317 10.19 -7.59 20.03
C LEU A 317 9.75 -9.01 19.70
N GLU A 318 9.05 -9.68 20.63
CA GLU A 318 8.44 -10.99 20.39
C GLU A 318 7.47 -10.96 19.20
N PHE A 319 6.58 -9.97 19.15
CA PHE A 319 5.70 -9.75 17.99
C PHE A 319 6.46 -9.59 16.67
N GLU A 320 7.54 -8.79 16.66
CA GLU A 320 8.35 -8.59 15.45
C GLU A 320 9.07 -9.88 15.01
N TYR A 321 9.56 -10.69 15.95
CA TYR A 321 10.17 -11.98 15.65
C TYR A 321 9.16 -12.94 15.03
N GLU A 322 7.95 -13.04 15.59
CA GLU A 322 6.88 -13.88 15.03
C GLU A 322 6.39 -13.36 13.67
N LEU A 323 6.25 -12.04 13.51
CA LEU A 323 5.95 -11.42 12.21
C LEU A 323 7.00 -11.80 11.15
N ASP A 324 8.30 -11.70 11.47
CA ASP A 324 9.39 -12.08 10.56
C ASP A 324 9.41 -13.61 10.32
N ALA A 325 9.10 -14.43 11.33
CA ALA A 325 9.00 -15.89 11.21
C ALA A 325 7.86 -16.29 10.26
N TYR A 326 6.65 -15.75 10.45
CA TYR A 326 5.51 -16.00 9.58
C TYR A 326 5.72 -15.47 8.17
N ARG A 327 6.30 -14.28 8.02
CA ARG A 327 6.69 -13.76 6.70
C ARG A 327 7.62 -14.72 5.97
N ASN A 328 8.59 -15.32 6.64
CA ASN A 328 9.50 -16.25 5.99
C ASN A 328 8.87 -17.63 5.75
N GLY A 329 8.11 -18.16 6.70
CA GLY A 329 7.50 -19.48 6.62
C GLY A 329 6.28 -19.57 5.70
N MET A 330 5.58 -18.46 5.44
CA MET A 330 4.33 -18.45 4.67
C MET A 330 4.44 -17.85 3.27
N LYS A 331 5.62 -17.32 2.90
CA LYS A 331 5.91 -16.79 1.56
C LYS A 331 5.58 -17.80 0.46
N THR A 332 4.96 -17.31 -0.61
CA THR A 332 4.76 -18.13 -1.81
C THR A 332 6.11 -18.45 -2.48
N ARG A 333 6.34 -19.72 -2.81
CA ARG A 333 7.62 -20.23 -3.33
C ARG A 333 7.85 -19.90 -4.81
N PHE A 334 7.91 -18.61 -5.15
CA PHE A 334 8.21 -18.15 -6.52
C PHE A 334 9.64 -18.50 -6.97
N ASP A 335 10.53 -18.86 -6.05
CA ASP A 335 11.88 -19.34 -6.35
C ASP A 335 11.92 -20.81 -6.81
N GLY A 336 10.83 -21.56 -6.71
CA GLY A 336 10.71 -22.93 -7.21
C GLY A 336 10.05 -22.99 -8.59
N ASP A 337 10.42 -23.99 -9.40
CA ASP A 337 9.79 -24.23 -10.70
C ASP A 337 8.39 -24.87 -10.55
N ASN A 338 7.56 -24.71 -11.57
CA ASN A 338 6.19 -25.22 -11.60
C ASN A 338 6.17 -26.76 -11.69
N PRO A 339 5.49 -27.48 -10.77
CA PRO A 339 5.37 -28.94 -10.80
C PRO A 339 4.75 -29.49 -12.09
N ASN A 340 5.26 -30.63 -12.57
CA ASN A 340 4.78 -31.28 -13.79
C ASN A 340 3.32 -31.75 -13.72
N HIS A 341 2.84 -32.02 -12.49
CA HIS A 341 1.49 -32.50 -12.22
C HIS A 341 0.44 -31.38 -12.23
N TRP A 342 0.83 -30.11 -12.20
CA TRP A 342 -0.12 -29.00 -12.33
C TRP A 342 -0.79 -29.00 -13.70
N SER A 343 -2.07 -28.62 -13.70
CA SER A 343 -2.78 -28.29 -14.93
C SER A 343 -2.22 -27.00 -15.53
N LYS A 344 -2.48 -26.77 -16.82
CA LYS A 344 -2.09 -25.51 -17.48
C LYS A 344 -2.71 -24.29 -16.80
N GLU A 345 -3.97 -24.38 -16.37
CA GLU A 345 -4.68 -23.31 -15.67
C GLU A 345 -4.05 -22.98 -14.31
N GLN A 346 -3.56 -23.99 -13.57
CA GLN A 346 -2.84 -23.76 -12.30
C GLN A 346 -1.52 -23.03 -12.54
N VAL A 347 -0.76 -23.43 -13.56
CA VAL A 347 0.47 -22.77 -13.98
C VAL A 347 0.21 -21.32 -14.38
N GLU A 348 -0.79 -21.07 -15.23
CA GLU A 348 -1.17 -19.73 -15.66
C GLU A 348 -1.57 -18.84 -14.48
N ARG A 349 -2.39 -19.35 -13.54
CA ARG A 349 -2.78 -18.60 -12.33
C ARG A 349 -1.56 -18.24 -11.48
N PHE A 350 -0.64 -19.18 -11.27
CA PHE A 350 0.57 -18.94 -10.48
C PHE A 350 1.48 -17.91 -11.15
N ASN A 351 1.67 -18.04 -12.46
CA ASN A 351 2.46 -17.11 -13.28
C ASN A 351 1.86 -15.70 -13.27
N ASP A 352 0.54 -15.58 -13.43
CA ASP A 352 -0.17 -14.31 -13.33
C ASP A 352 0.01 -13.68 -11.95
N THR A 353 -0.06 -14.49 -10.88
CA THR A 353 0.11 -14.02 -9.49
C THR A 353 1.50 -13.42 -9.29
N LEU A 354 2.55 -14.08 -9.79
CA LEU A 354 3.92 -13.57 -9.78
C LEU A 354 4.02 -12.20 -10.47
N ILE A 355 3.39 -12.03 -11.64
CA ILE A 355 3.36 -10.76 -12.37
C ILE A 355 2.59 -9.68 -11.58
N LEU A 356 1.42 -10.00 -11.03
CA LEU A 356 0.62 -9.04 -10.28
C LEU A 356 1.36 -8.58 -9.01
N CYS A 357 1.98 -9.50 -8.27
CA CYS A 357 2.82 -9.18 -7.12
C CYS A 357 4.02 -8.30 -7.51
N ALA A 358 4.64 -8.52 -8.68
CA ALA A 358 5.71 -7.66 -9.19
C ALA A 358 5.22 -6.24 -9.49
N LYS A 359 4.04 -6.09 -10.09
CA LYS A 359 3.44 -4.77 -10.34
C LYS A 359 3.06 -4.06 -9.03
N LEU A 360 2.51 -4.79 -8.06
CA LEU A 360 2.23 -4.26 -6.71
C LEU A 360 3.52 -3.78 -6.03
N ALA A 361 4.57 -4.61 -6.00
CA ALA A 361 5.87 -4.23 -5.46
C ALA A 361 6.47 -3.00 -6.17
N ALA A 362 6.29 -2.87 -7.48
CA ALA A 362 6.79 -1.75 -8.27
C ALA A 362 6.00 -0.45 -8.07
N LEU A 363 4.69 -0.54 -7.83
CA LEU A 363 3.77 0.60 -7.77
C LEU A 363 3.42 1.02 -6.33
N THR A 364 3.78 0.24 -5.31
CA THR A 364 3.68 0.67 -3.91
C THR A 364 4.61 1.87 -3.69
N PRO A 365 4.11 3.01 -3.18
CA PRO A 365 4.96 4.17 -2.89
C PRO A 365 6.05 3.85 -1.86
N PRO A 366 7.28 4.40 -1.99
CA PRO A 366 8.34 4.23 -0.99
C PRO A 366 7.89 4.62 0.43
N GLN A 367 7.16 5.73 0.53
CA GLN A 367 6.67 6.30 1.79
C GLN A 367 5.30 5.74 2.22
N GLY A 368 4.82 4.68 1.56
CA GLY A 368 3.50 4.10 1.81
C GLY A 368 2.33 5.01 1.42
N TYR A 369 1.12 4.59 1.80
CA TYR A 369 -0.11 5.33 1.52
C TYR A 369 -0.33 6.43 2.56
N THR A 370 -0.84 7.56 2.11
CA THR A 370 -0.98 8.80 2.89
C THR A 370 -1.85 8.62 4.15
N ASN A 371 -2.97 7.91 4.03
CA ASN A 371 -3.96 7.73 5.11
C ASN A 371 -3.89 6.35 5.79
N ALA A 372 -2.89 5.54 5.45
CA ALA A 372 -2.69 4.19 5.99
C ALA A 372 -1.20 3.99 6.29
N PRO A 373 -0.66 4.70 7.30
CA PRO A 373 0.75 4.61 7.66
C PRO A 373 1.08 3.23 8.23
N TYR A 374 2.24 2.69 7.89
CA TYR A 374 2.71 1.44 8.48
C TYR A 374 3.05 1.61 9.97
N TYR A 375 2.76 0.60 10.78
CA TYR A 375 3.31 0.48 12.12
C TYR A 375 4.77 0.05 12.07
N TYR A 376 5.61 0.64 12.92
CA TYR A 376 6.95 0.14 13.22
C TYR A 376 7.10 0.07 14.74
N SER A 377 7.53 -1.06 15.30
CA SER A 377 7.88 -1.06 16.71
C SER A 377 9.03 -0.06 16.96
N PRO A 378 9.01 0.66 18.10
CA PRO A 378 10.11 1.52 18.52
C PRO A 378 11.46 0.83 18.46
N GLU A 379 11.51 -0.45 18.84
CA GLU A 379 12.70 -1.29 18.89
C GLU A 379 13.22 -1.62 17.48
N ARG A 380 12.33 -1.96 16.53
CA ARG A 380 12.71 -2.17 15.13
C ARG A 380 13.25 -0.88 14.50
N LEU A 381 12.62 0.26 14.79
CA LEU A 381 13.08 1.56 14.30
C LEU A 381 14.49 1.89 14.83
N GLU A 382 14.77 1.57 16.09
CA GLU A 382 16.10 1.73 16.68
C GLU A 382 17.15 0.83 16.03
N PHE A 383 16.80 -0.42 15.76
CA PHE A 383 17.67 -1.33 15.02
C PHE A 383 18.01 -0.76 13.64
N ILE A 384 17.02 -0.26 12.89
CA ILE A 384 17.23 0.33 11.56
C ILE A 384 18.11 1.59 11.64
N TYR A 385 17.90 2.44 12.64
CA TYR A 385 18.70 3.65 12.89
C TYR A 385 20.17 3.32 13.18
N LYS A 386 20.43 2.42 14.13
CA LYS A 386 21.78 2.00 14.51
C LYS A 386 22.55 1.34 13.37
N ASN A 387 21.85 0.75 12.40
CA ASN A 387 22.45 0.13 11.21
C ASN A 387 22.59 1.12 10.03
N HIS A 388 22.48 2.43 10.24
CA HIS A 388 22.60 3.46 9.19
C HIS A 388 21.58 3.33 8.05
N ASN A 389 20.41 2.73 8.32
CA ASN A 389 19.40 2.43 7.30
C ASN A 389 18.08 3.19 7.51
N LEU A 390 17.97 4.05 8.53
CA LEU A 390 16.73 4.78 8.79
C LEU A 390 16.61 5.97 7.84
N ASP A 391 15.87 5.76 6.76
CA ASP A 391 15.64 6.77 5.74
C ASP A 391 14.66 7.84 6.25
N ARG A 392 15.15 9.05 6.46
CA ARG A 392 14.36 10.19 6.96
C ARG A 392 13.17 10.55 6.07
N LEU A 393 13.21 10.16 4.79
CA LEU A 393 12.10 10.41 3.86
C LEU A 393 10.90 9.52 4.16
N LEU A 394 11.05 8.46 4.96
CA LEU A 394 9.96 7.58 5.37
C LEU A 394 9.19 8.08 6.60
N ASP A 395 9.52 9.26 7.15
CA ASP A 395 8.78 9.83 8.27
C ASP A 395 7.31 10.05 7.85
N PRO A 396 6.34 9.40 8.52
CA PRO A 396 4.94 9.46 8.11
C PRO A 396 4.33 10.86 8.27
N ARG A 397 4.99 11.76 9.00
CA ARG A 397 4.56 13.16 9.22
C ARG A 397 4.91 14.10 8.08
N ILE A 398 5.65 13.63 7.07
CA ILE A 398 5.91 14.40 5.85
C ILE A 398 4.57 14.66 5.12
N PRO A 399 4.20 15.94 4.88
CA PRO A 399 2.98 16.30 4.16
C PRO A 399 2.84 15.57 2.84
N ALA A 400 1.61 15.17 2.49
CA ALA A 400 1.35 14.35 1.31
C ALA A 400 1.95 14.95 0.03
N ILE A 401 1.85 16.27 -0.13
CA ILE A 401 2.37 16.98 -1.31
C ILE A 401 3.90 16.94 -1.44
N TYR A 402 4.63 16.69 -0.36
CA TYR A 402 6.10 16.62 -0.34
C TYR A 402 6.62 15.18 -0.39
N ARG A 403 5.73 14.19 -0.47
CA ARG A 403 6.11 12.79 -0.68
C ARG A 403 6.58 12.59 -2.12
N TYR A 404 7.51 11.64 -2.30
CA TYR A 404 8.18 11.33 -3.56
C TYR A 404 7.21 10.91 -4.67
N ASN A 405 6.14 10.19 -4.31
CA ASN A 405 5.13 9.72 -5.26
C ASN A 405 4.11 10.79 -5.66
N PHE A 406 4.14 11.97 -5.04
CA PHE A 406 3.22 13.07 -5.38
C PHE A 406 3.68 13.75 -6.68
N PRO A 407 2.79 13.97 -7.68
CA PRO A 407 3.20 14.54 -8.96
C PRO A 407 3.78 15.96 -8.83
N GLU A 408 4.98 16.18 -9.37
CA GLU A 408 5.66 17.47 -9.32
C GLU A 408 4.81 18.58 -9.94
N SER A 409 4.22 18.33 -11.11
CA SER A 409 3.37 19.29 -11.80
C SER A 409 2.12 19.70 -11.00
N LEU A 410 1.63 18.85 -10.10
CA LEU A 410 0.55 19.20 -9.19
C LEU A 410 1.05 19.99 -7.98
N ARG A 411 2.24 19.64 -7.45
CA ARG A 411 2.90 20.41 -6.38
C ARG A 411 3.18 21.84 -6.83
N GLU A 412 3.70 22.02 -8.05
CA GLU A 412 3.94 23.33 -8.65
C GLU A 412 2.65 24.16 -8.77
N LYS A 413 1.54 23.54 -9.20
CA LYS A 413 0.22 24.19 -9.25
C LYS A 413 -0.26 24.66 -7.88
N ILE A 414 -0.09 23.84 -6.85
CA ILE A 414 -0.45 24.19 -5.46
C ILE A 414 0.40 25.38 -4.97
N GLN A 415 1.71 25.34 -5.22
CA GLN A 415 2.62 26.43 -4.84
C GLN A 415 2.34 27.74 -5.59
N ALA A 416 2.05 27.65 -6.89
CA ALA A 416 1.68 28.81 -7.71
C ALA A 416 0.39 29.45 -7.20
N TYR A 417 -0.63 28.63 -6.90
CA TYR A 417 -1.89 29.09 -6.31
C TYR A 417 -1.65 29.78 -4.95
N ALA A 418 -0.84 29.18 -4.08
CA ALA A 418 -0.50 29.77 -2.79
C ALA A 418 0.18 31.13 -2.93
N LYS A 419 1.11 31.26 -3.88
CA LYS A 419 1.80 32.52 -4.19
C LYS A 419 0.85 33.59 -4.72
N GLU A 420 -0.03 33.24 -5.67
CA GLU A 420 -1.02 34.15 -6.26
C GLU A 420 -1.99 34.71 -5.20
N HIS A 421 -2.38 33.86 -4.25
CA HIS A 421 -3.35 34.21 -3.21
C HIS A 421 -2.72 34.58 -1.86
N ASN A 422 -1.40 34.78 -1.79
CA ASN A 422 -0.67 35.16 -0.57
C ASN A 422 -0.90 34.23 0.64
N ILE A 423 -1.04 32.93 0.38
CA ILE A 423 -1.22 31.90 1.42
C ILE A 423 0.16 31.55 1.99
N LYS A 424 0.32 31.74 3.31
CA LYS A 424 1.53 31.39 4.06
C LYS A 424 1.31 30.11 4.85
N GLU A 425 2.34 29.26 4.95
CA GLU A 425 2.32 28.00 5.72
C GLU A 425 2.20 28.20 7.24
#